data_AF-A0A7N2M6E2-F1
#
_entry.id   AF-A0A7N2M6E2-F1
#
_cell.length_a   1.000
_cell.length_b   1.000
_cell.length_c   1.000
_cell.angle_alpha   90.00
_cell.angle_beta   90.00
_cell.angle_gamma   90.00
#
_symmetry.space_group_name_H-M   'P 1'
#
loop_
_entity.id
_entity.type
_entity.pdbx_description
1 polymer ?
#
loop_
_entity_poly.entity_id
_entity_poly.type
_entity_poly.pdbx_seq_one_letter_code
_entity_poly.pdbx_strand_id
1 'polypeptide(L)'
;MAILGKNTVLPLLETSKSSLPHRLFKSITRLIPRYERCTCNECEVFSGVFGNTFWHENLSPSMHYWLNKENVTKLPMAAFPHLRKICNTGNIVDSEGNNSYLIHPERMPLPTLYISGGRSLLVTPETSFLANNYMKLHQPGFRHERDVVEGFGHSDLLIGEESYKKVFPHITSHIRSAERENGAISVGGRKYSIEAMDWEDDPYEQYGGFSTWFSPCVVILLFLMLVALCLSMFNVF
;
A
#
# COMPACT_ATOMS: atom_id res chain seq x y z
N MET A 1 -4.63 -2.78 -18.17
CA MET A 1 -5.80 -3.40 -18.84
C MET A 1 -5.50 -3.99 -20.21
N ALA A 2 -4.53 -3.45 -20.97
CA ALA A 2 -4.20 -3.96 -22.31
C ALA A 2 -4.02 -5.48 -22.41
N ILE A 3 -3.43 -6.13 -21.39
CA ILE A 3 -3.25 -7.58 -21.34
C ILE A 3 -4.55 -8.33 -20.97
N LEU A 4 -5.29 -7.88 -19.95
CA LEU A 4 -6.49 -8.61 -19.46
C LEU A 4 -7.69 -8.54 -20.43
N GLY A 5 -7.69 -7.59 -21.36
CA GLY A 5 -8.77 -7.39 -22.31
C GLY A 5 -10.09 -6.98 -21.62
N LYS A 6 -11.22 -7.43 -22.16
CA LYS A 6 -12.57 -7.07 -21.65
C LYS A 6 -12.92 -7.74 -20.32
N ASN A 7 -12.34 -8.91 -20.00
CA ASN A 7 -12.60 -9.59 -18.73
C ASN A 7 -11.55 -9.19 -17.70
N THR A 8 -11.93 -8.24 -16.86
CA THR A 8 -11.04 -7.60 -15.88
C THR A 8 -11.08 -8.28 -14.52
N VAL A 9 -11.77 -9.41 -14.38
CA VAL A 9 -11.73 -10.22 -13.17
C VAL A 9 -10.75 -11.36 -13.39
N LEU A 10 -9.62 -11.32 -12.70
CA LEU A 10 -8.58 -12.33 -12.78
C LEU A 10 -8.94 -13.51 -11.86
N PRO A 11 -9.26 -14.71 -12.37
CA PRO A 11 -9.39 -15.88 -11.51
C PRO A 11 -8.00 -16.22 -10.95
N LEU A 12 -7.85 -16.41 -9.64
CA LEU A 12 -6.54 -16.68 -9.04
C LEU A 12 -6.23 -18.16 -8.95
N LEU A 13 -7.20 -18.97 -8.51
CA LEU A 13 -7.06 -20.43 -8.37
C LEU A 13 -6.53 -21.08 -9.65
N GLU A 14 -5.58 -21.99 -9.51
CA GLU A 14 -5.02 -22.71 -10.65
C GLU A 14 -6.03 -23.63 -11.34
N THR A 15 -6.97 -24.18 -10.57
CA THR A 15 -8.06 -25.03 -11.08
C THR A 15 -9.11 -24.25 -11.86
N SER A 16 -9.11 -22.92 -11.80
CA SER A 16 -10.10 -22.10 -12.50
C SER A 16 -9.80 -22.00 -14.00
N LYS A 17 -10.85 -22.15 -14.82
CA LYS A 17 -10.80 -21.88 -16.26
C LYS A 17 -10.28 -20.45 -16.48
N SER A 18 -9.15 -20.33 -17.17
CA SER A 18 -8.46 -19.07 -17.41
C SER A 18 -8.23 -18.87 -18.90
N SER A 19 -8.56 -17.68 -19.40
CA SER A 19 -8.27 -17.29 -20.78
C SER A 19 -6.76 -17.16 -21.02
N LEU A 20 -6.31 -17.22 -22.29
CA LEU A 20 -4.89 -17.02 -22.63
C LEU A 20 -4.31 -15.72 -22.06
N PRO A 21 -4.99 -14.56 -22.14
CA PRO A 21 -4.45 -13.33 -21.59
C PRO A 21 -4.35 -13.35 -20.04
N HIS A 22 -5.27 -14.04 -19.36
CA HIS A 22 -5.16 -14.26 -17.91
C HIS A 22 -3.95 -15.12 -17.56
N ARG A 23 -3.69 -16.20 -18.31
CA ARG A 23 -2.52 -17.06 -18.09
C ARG A 23 -1.21 -16.32 -18.33
N LEU A 24 -1.15 -15.51 -19.38
CA LEU A 24 0.01 -14.65 -19.66
C LEU A 24 0.22 -13.66 -18.51
N PHE A 25 -0.83 -12.98 -18.07
CA PHE A 25 -0.75 -12.02 -16.96
C PHE A 25 -0.23 -12.69 -15.67
N LYS A 26 -0.78 -13.85 -15.28
CA LYS A 26 -0.27 -14.63 -14.12
C LYS A 26 1.20 -14.99 -14.24
N SER A 27 1.65 -15.33 -15.45
CA SER A 27 3.05 -15.69 -15.69
C SER A 27 3.97 -14.49 -15.49
N ILE A 28 3.58 -13.32 -16.01
CA ILE A 28 4.31 -12.06 -15.81
C ILE A 28 4.36 -11.70 -14.32
N THR A 29 3.24 -11.76 -13.60
CA THR A 29 3.21 -11.37 -12.18
C THR A 29 4.11 -12.26 -11.30
N ARG A 30 4.21 -13.55 -11.62
CA ARG A 30 5.15 -14.46 -10.94
C ARG A 30 6.61 -14.09 -11.16
N LEU A 31 6.96 -13.40 -12.24
CA LEU A 31 8.35 -13.01 -12.55
C LEU A 31 8.74 -11.66 -11.94
N ILE A 32 7.79 -10.89 -11.40
CA ILE A 32 8.08 -9.59 -10.81
C ILE A 32 8.97 -9.76 -9.56
N PRO A 33 10.14 -9.08 -9.49
CA PRO A 33 11.02 -9.11 -8.32
C PRO A 33 10.31 -8.62 -7.06
N ARG A 34 10.60 -9.27 -5.93
CA ARG A 34 9.99 -8.97 -4.63
C ARG A 34 10.83 -9.56 -3.49
N TYR A 35 10.54 -9.14 -2.26
CA TYR A 35 11.33 -9.48 -1.08
C TYR A 35 11.18 -10.94 -0.65
N GLU A 36 9.95 -11.46 -0.61
CA GLU A 36 9.69 -12.86 -0.27
C GLU A 36 9.02 -13.61 -1.43
N ARG A 37 9.35 -14.90 -1.53
CA ARG A 37 8.74 -15.85 -2.47
C ARG A 37 8.00 -16.93 -1.70
N CYS A 38 6.94 -17.46 -2.30
CA CYS A 38 6.11 -18.51 -1.75
C CYS A 38 6.00 -19.69 -2.73
N THR A 39 5.79 -20.89 -2.21
CA THR A 39 5.49 -22.07 -3.04
C THR A 39 4.02 -22.13 -3.46
N CYS A 40 3.15 -21.32 -2.84
CA CYS A 40 1.74 -21.20 -3.20
C CYS A 40 1.57 -20.34 -4.46
N ASN A 41 1.16 -20.97 -5.55
CA ASN A 41 1.02 -20.31 -6.85
C ASN A 41 0.06 -19.12 -6.86
N GLU A 42 -1.03 -19.15 -6.08
CA GLU A 42 -1.97 -18.05 -5.94
C GLU A 42 -1.36 -16.88 -5.18
N CYS A 43 -0.62 -17.16 -4.11
CA CYS A 43 0.15 -16.16 -3.37
C CYS A 43 1.18 -15.48 -4.28
N GLU A 44 1.87 -16.25 -5.12
CA GLU A 44 2.87 -15.73 -6.04
C GLU A 44 2.28 -14.81 -7.12
N VAL A 45 1.06 -15.11 -7.59
CA VAL A 45 0.34 -14.23 -8.52
C VAL A 45 -0.13 -12.98 -7.80
N PHE A 46 -0.75 -13.13 -6.62
CA PHE A 46 -1.27 -12.02 -5.83
C PHE A 46 -0.16 -11.04 -5.43
N SER A 47 0.95 -11.57 -4.89
CA SER A 47 2.13 -10.79 -4.53
C SER A 47 2.82 -10.16 -5.74
N GLY A 48 2.70 -10.78 -6.92
CA GLY A 48 3.16 -10.15 -8.16
C GLY A 48 2.32 -8.95 -8.60
N VAL A 49 1.02 -8.91 -8.24
CA VAL A 49 0.13 -7.78 -8.57
C VAL A 49 0.32 -6.61 -7.60
N PHE A 50 0.44 -6.90 -6.30
CA PHE A 50 0.43 -5.89 -5.24
C PHE A 50 1.78 -5.69 -4.53
N GLY A 51 2.76 -6.55 -4.78
CA GLY A 51 3.91 -6.73 -3.89
C GLY A 51 3.59 -7.64 -2.70
N ASN A 52 4.56 -7.88 -1.81
CA ASN A 52 4.37 -8.54 -0.52
C ASN A 52 3.40 -7.71 0.37
N THR A 53 2.09 -7.96 0.28
CA THR A 53 1.08 -7.23 1.05
C THR A 53 1.09 -7.63 2.53
N PHE A 54 1.61 -8.81 2.82
CA PHE A 54 1.86 -9.37 4.14
C PHE A 54 3.25 -10.01 4.16
N TRP A 55 3.77 -10.25 5.36
CA TRP A 55 5.01 -11.02 5.56
C TRP A 55 4.67 -12.41 6.07
N HIS A 56 5.27 -13.43 5.44
CA HIS A 56 4.89 -14.82 5.74
C HIS A 56 5.16 -15.21 7.19
N GLU A 57 6.20 -14.64 7.80
CA GLU A 57 6.52 -14.87 9.22
C GLU A 57 5.44 -14.36 10.19
N ASN A 58 4.62 -13.39 9.76
CA ASN A 58 3.54 -12.83 10.59
C ASN A 58 2.22 -13.60 10.43
N LEU A 59 2.15 -14.60 9.54
CA LEU A 59 0.94 -15.37 9.27
C LEU A 59 1.06 -16.81 9.72
N SER A 60 0.00 -17.30 10.36
CA SER A 60 -0.14 -18.72 10.60
C SER A 60 -0.33 -19.47 9.27
N PRO A 61 0.12 -20.74 9.17
CA PRO A 61 -0.07 -21.54 7.96
C PRO A 61 -1.53 -21.68 7.53
N SER A 62 -2.46 -21.75 8.50
CA SER A 62 -3.90 -21.85 8.25
C SER A 62 -4.47 -20.56 7.68
N MET A 63 -4.04 -19.39 8.19
CA MET A 63 -4.44 -18.10 7.65
C MET A 63 -3.91 -17.91 6.23
N HIS A 64 -2.63 -18.25 5.99
CA HIS A 64 -2.05 -18.19 4.65
C HIS A 64 -2.78 -19.11 3.65
N TYR A 65 -3.15 -20.34 4.06
CA TYR A 65 -3.96 -21.23 3.23
C TYR A 65 -5.33 -20.61 2.93
N TRP A 66 -6.05 -20.17 3.95
CA TRP A 66 -7.40 -19.61 3.81
C TRP A 66 -7.42 -18.39 2.88
N LEU A 67 -6.47 -17.47 3.04
CA LEU A 67 -6.37 -16.27 2.20
C LEU A 67 -6.23 -16.62 0.71
N ASN A 68 -5.34 -17.54 0.39
CA ASN A 68 -4.95 -17.81 -0.99
C ASN A 68 -5.83 -18.85 -1.70
N LYS A 69 -6.46 -19.77 -0.94
CA LYS A 69 -7.24 -20.87 -1.49
C LYS A 69 -8.75 -20.69 -1.35
N GLU A 70 -9.21 -19.96 -0.34
CA GLU A 70 -10.64 -19.83 -0.02
C GLU A 70 -11.15 -18.40 -0.20
N ASN A 71 -10.42 -17.41 0.32
CA ASN A 71 -10.88 -16.01 0.35
C ASN A 71 -10.66 -15.30 -1.01
N VAL A 72 -9.41 -15.21 -1.46
CA VAL A 72 -9.05 -14.41 -2.64
C VAL A 72 -8.98 -15.31 -3.88
N THR A 73 -10.12 -15.86 -4.29
CA THR A 73 -10.19 -16.76 -5.46
C THR A 73 -10.36 -16.03 -6.78
N LYS A 74 -10.83 -14.77 -6.75
CA LYS A 74 -11.03 -13.89 -7.90
C LYS A 74 -10.58 -12.48 -7.55
N LEU A 75 -9.84 -11.84 -8.45
CA LEU A 75 -9.29 -10.51 -8.25
C LEU A 75 -9.87 -9.50 -9.26
N PRO A 76 -10.75 -8.57 -8.82
CA PRO A 76 -11.23 -7.50 -9.67
C PRO A 76 -10.13 -6.49 -9.99
N MET A 77 -9.74 -6.40 -11.27
CA MET A 77 -8.67 -5.51 -11.73
C MET A 77 -9.21 -4.16 -12.27
N ALA A 78 -10.51 -3.92 -12.14
CA ALA A 78 -11.19 -2.75 -12.70
C ALA A 78 -10.77 -1.41 -12.07
N ALA A 79 -10.34 -1.43 -10.80
CA ALA A 79 -9.93 -0.22 -10.08
C ALA A 79 -8.49 0.23 -10.41
N PHE A 80 -7.65 -0.64 -10.97
CA PHE A 80 -6.22 -0.35 -11.21
C PHE A 80 -5.96 0.88 -12.12
N PRO A 81 -6.74 1.16 -13.18
CA PRO A 81 -6.57 2.39 -13.95
C PRO A 81 -6.71 3.66 -13.10
N HIS A 82 -7.63 3.68 -12.14
CA HIS A 82 -7.81 4.81 -11.24
C HIS A 82 -6.74 4.86 -10.15
N LEU A 83 -6.37 3.72 -9.57
CA LEU A 83 -5.20 3.64 -8.66
C LEU A 83 -3.94 4.19 -9.33
N ARG A 84 -3.70 3.86 -10.61
CA ARG A 84 -2.59 4.45 -11.37
C ARG A 84 -2.66 5.97 -11.47
N LYS A 85 -3.86 6.55 -11.66
CA LYS A 85 -4.02 8.01 -11.66
C LYS A 85 -3.65 8.60 -10.30
N ILE A 86 -4.16 8.02 -9.20
CA ILE A 86 -3.85 8.45 -7.83
C ILE A 86 -2.34 8.41 -7.58
N CYS A 87 -1.67 7.29 -7.92
CA CYS A 87 -0.22 7.17 -7.77
C CYS A 87 0.56 8.18 -8.61
N ASN A 88 0.15 8.42 -9.86
CA ASN A 88 0.82 9.37 -10.75
C ASN A 88 0.62 10.83 -10.32
N THR A 89 -0.53 11.16 -9.73
CA THR A 89 -0.82 12.51 -9.24
C THR A 89 -0.18 12.77 -7.86
N GLY A 90 0.12 11.71 -7.11
CA GLY A 90 0.71 11.82 -5.76
C GLY A 90 -0.31 12.18 -4.66
N ASN A 91 -1.60 12.20 -4.97
CA ASN A 91 -2.70 12.41 -4.01
C ASN A 91 -4.01 11.81 -4.55
N ILE A 92 -5.02 11.72 -3.68
CA ILE A 92 -6.33 11.16 -4.03
C ILE A 92 -7.10 12.09 -4.98
N VAL A 93 -7.55 11.54 -6.11
CA VAL A 93 -8.30 12.25 -7.15
C VAL A 93 -9.53 11.45 -7.56
N ASP A 94 -10.52 12.11 -8.17
CA ASP A 94 -11.70 11.43 -8.70
C ASP A 94 -11.39 10.58 -9.95
N SER A 95 -12.41 9.94 -10.52
CA SER A 95 -12.29 9.04 -11.68
C SER A 95 -11.82 9.75 -12.95
N GLU A 96 -12.05 11.06 -13.07
CA GLU A 96 -11.57 11.89 -14.18
C GLU A 96 -10.11 12.30 -13.95
N GLY A 97 -9.72 12.47 -12.69
CA GLY A 97 -8.38 12.85 -12.25
C GLY A 97 -8.35 14.22 -11.58
N ASN A 98 -9.50 14.81 -11.25
CA ASN A 98 -9.58 16.11 -10.61
C ASN A 98 -9.36 15.98 -9.09
N ASN A 99 -8.80 17.03 -8.48
CA ASN A 99 -8.68 17.14 -7.03
C ASN A 99 -10.03 17.53 -6.40
N SER A 100 -10.91 16.53 -6.28
CA SER A 100 -12.29 16.72 -5.81
C SER A 100 -12.48 16.42 -4.32
N TYR A 101 -11.50 15.77 -3.68
CA TYR A 101 -11.62 15.30 -2.29
C TYR A 101 -10.85 16.18 -1.30
N LEU A 102 -9.60 16.55 -1.60
CA LEU A 102 -8.75 17.29 -0.67
C LEU A 102 -9.02 18.80 -0.62
N ILE A 103 -9.91 19.31 -1.48
CA ILE A 103 -10.37 20.71 -1.43
C ILE A 103 -11.53 20.95 -0.46
N HIS A 104 -12.05 19.87 0.14
CA HIS A 104 -13.19 19.91 1.06
C HIS A 104 -12.89 19.23 2.42
N PRO A 105 -11.80 19.61 3.11
CA PRO A 105 -11.46 18.99 4.40
C PRO A 105 -12.57 19.14 5.44
N GLU A 106 -13.39 20.19 5.38
CA GLU A 106 -14.52 20.45 6.27
C GLU A 106 -15.54 19.31 6.34
N ARG A 107 -15.54 18.41 5.34
CA ARG A 107 -16.44 17.24 5.26
C ARG A 107 -15.93 16.02 6.03
N MET A 108 -14.73 16.10 6.63
CA MET A 108 -14.18 15.07 7.50
C MET A 108 -14.02 15.55 8.97
N PRO A 109 -15.07 16.08 9.62
CA PRO A 109 -15.00 16.56 11.00
C PRO A 109 -15.14 15.39 11.98
N LEU A 110 -14.16 14.50 12.02
CA LEU A 110 -14.14 13.35 12.94
C LEU A 110 -12.74 13.09 13.51
N PRO A 111 -12.64 12.51 14.72
CA PRO A 111 -11.38 11.96 15.19
C PRO A 111 -10.87 10.89 14.22
N THR A 112 -9.55 10.85 13.99
CA THR A 112 -8.95 9.83 13.13
C THR A 112 -7.72 9.20 13.78
N LEU A 113 -7.54 7.90 13.51
CA LEU A 113 -6.32 7.16 13.83
C LEU A 113 -5.79 6.53 12.55
N TYR A 114 -4.53 6.79 12.25
CA TYR A 114 -3.80 6.16 11.14
C TYR A 114 -2.87 5.08 11.68
N ILE A 115 -3.04 3.83 11.23
CA ILE A 115 -2.14 2.74 11.59
C ILE A 115 -1.49 2.20 10.31
N SER A 116 -0.15 2.19 10.28
CA SER A 116 0.63 1.59 9.19
C SER A 116 1.58 0.53 9.73
N GLY A 117 1.94 -0.45 8.90
CA GLY A 117 3.05 -1.35 9.19
C GLY A 117 4.37 -0.65 8.92
N GLY A 118 5.42 -0.94 9.71
CA GLY A 118 6.76 -0.38 9.52
C GLY A 118 7.46 -0.86 8.24
N ARG A 119 7.01 -1.98 7.65
CA ARG A 119 7.59 -2.51 6.41
C ARG A 119 6.90 -1.91 5.18
N SER A 120 7.57 -0.92 4.57
CA SER A 120 7.10 -0.13 3.43
C SER A 120 6.93 -0.94 2.14
N LEU A 121 5.70 -1.00 1.61
CA LEU A 121 5.46 -1.46 0.22
C LEU A 121 4.19 -0.89 -0.42
N LEU A 122 3.03 -1.03 0.25
CA LEU A 122 1.74 -0.57 -0.28
C LEU A 122 1.31 0.76 0.36
N VAL A 123 1.01 0.70 1.65
CA VAL A 123 0.80 1.87 2.51
C VAL A 123 2.01 1.94 3.42
N THR A 124 2.73 3.05 3.34
CA THR A 124 3.99 3.26 4.06
C THR A 124 3.77 4.12 5.30
N PRO A 125 4.71 4.09 6.26
CA PRO A 125 4.75 5.07 7.35
C PRO A 125 4.64 6.51 6.82
N GLU A 126 5.35 6.86 5.76
CA GLU A 126 5.29 8.20 5.16
C GLU A 126 3.86 8.57 4.70
N THR A 127 3.16 7.67 4.01
CA THR A 127 1.79 7.96 3.57
C THR A 127 0.80 8.15 4.73
N SER A 128 0.99 7.43 5.84
CA SER A 128 0.15 7.61 7.05
C SER A 128 0.51 8.89 7.80
N PHE A 129 1.78 9.30 7.78
CA PHE A 129 2.25 10.58 8.31
C PHE A 129 1.63 11.76 7.56
N LEU A 130 1.73 11.78 6.23
CA LEU A 130 1.15 12.82 5.39
C LEU A 130 -0.37 12.96 5.60
N ALA A 131 -1.09 11.84 5.72
CA ALA A 131 -2.52 11.85 5.98
C ALA A 131 -2.88 12.35 7.39
N ASN A 132 -2.13 11.97 8.42
CA ASN A 132 -2.30 12.47 9.78
C ASN A 132 -2.08 13.99 9.84
N ASN A 133 -1.02 14.45 9.18
CA ASN A 133 -0.62 15.85 9.09
C ASN A 133 -1.66 16.71 8.38
N TYR A 134 -2.21 16.22 7.27
CA TYR A 134 -3.31 16.86 6.57
C TYR A 134 -4.52 17.08 7.50
N MET A 135 -4.91 16.06 8.28
CA MET A 135 -6.05 16.19 9.19
C MET A 135 -5.75 17.09 10.38
N LYS A 136 -4.56 17.03 11.00
CA LYS A 136 -4.17 17.98 12.05
C LYS A 136 -4.24 19.44 11.59
N LEU A 137 -3.79 19.71 10.36
CA LEU A 137 -3.81 21.05 9.78
C LEU A 137 -5.23 21.55 9.52
N HIS A 138 -6.10 20.70 8.95
CA HIS A 138 -7.40 21.14 8.47
C HIS A 138 -8.58 20.86 9.41
N GLN A 139 -8.40 19.99 10.40
CA GLN A 139 -9.41 19.60 11.40
C GLN A 139 -8.87 19.71 12.83
N PRO A 140 -8.24 20.84 13.23
CA PRO A 140 -7.57 20.95 14.53
C PRO A 140 -8.50 20.81 15.75
N GLY A 141 -9.82 20.85 15.56
CA GLY A 141 -10.81 20.61 16.62
C GLY A 141 -10.98 19.13 17.01
N PHE A 142 -10.41 18.21 16.26
CA PHE A 142 -10.52 16.77 16.46
C PHE A 142 -9.18 16.14 16.84
N ARG A 143 -9.26 15.00 17.54
CA ARG A 143 -8.08 14.19 17.87
C ARG A 143 -7.63 13.42 16.63
N HIS A 144 -6.37 13.62 16.23
CA HIS A 144 -5.76 12.94 15.09
C HIS A 144 -4.47 12.22 15.52
N GLU A 145 -4.52 10.89 15.55
CA GLU A 145 -3.47 10.02 16.05
C GLU A 145 -2.83 9.22 14.91
N ARG A 146 -1.60 8.75 15.15
CA ARG A 146 -0.86 7.88 14.23
C ARG A 146 -0.05 6.86 15.02
N ASP A 147 -0.04 5.62 14.54
CA ASP A 147 0.78 4.52 15.04
C ASP A 147 1.47 3.78 13.88
N VAL A 148 2.72 3.40 14.10
CA VAL A 148 3.49 2.55 13.18
C VAL A 148 3.85 1.26 13.90
N VAL A 149 3.46 0.13 13.31
CA VAL A 149 3.63 -1.19 13.92
C VAL A 149 4.85 -1.87 13.30
N GLU A 150 5.95 -1.88 14.04
CA GLU A 150 7.22 -2.42 13.57
C GLU A 150 7.15 -3.91 13.22
N GLY A 151 7.84 -4.27 12.14
CA GLY A 151 7.87 -5.62 11.59
C GLY A 151 6.59 -6.06 10.85
N PHE A 152 5.53 -5.24 10.85
CA PHE A 152 4.28 -5.54 10.14
C PHE A 152 4.29 -4.94 8.74
N GLY A 153 3.68 -5.66 7.78
CA GLY A 153 3.29 -5.18 6.47
C GLY A 153 1.87 -4.63 6.45
N HIS A 154 1.37 -4.29 5.25
CA HIS A 154 0.06 -3.65 5.09
C HIS A 154 -1.11 -4.49 5.61
N SER A 155 -1.21 -5.74 5.16
CA SER A 155 -2.30 -6.64 5.54
C SER A 155 -2.08 -7.26 6.92
N ASP A 156 -0.83 -7.44 7.36
CA ASP A 156 -0.49 -7.98 8.69
C ASP A 156 -1.20 -7.24 9.81
N LEU A 157 -1.46 -5.94 9.62
CA LEU A 157 -2.20 -5.12 10.56
C LEU A 157 -3.56 -5.72 10.94
N LEU A 158 -4.22 -6.47 10.06
CA LEU A 158 -5.53 -7.07 10.30
C LEU A 158 -5.49 -8.60 10.34
N ILE A 159 -4.61 -9.24 9.57
CA ILE A 159 -4.58 -10.71 9.43
C ILE A 159 -3.38 -11.38 10.12
N GLY A 160 -2.41 -10.62 10.61
CA GLY A 160 -1.24 -11.16 11.29
C GLY A 160 -1.61 -11.86 12.58
N GLU A 161 -0.90 -12.95 12.91
CA GLU A 161 -1.16 -13.79 14.09
C GLU A 161 -1.07 -12.98 15.39
N GLU A 162 -0.17 -12.01 15.44
CA GLU A 162 0.04 -11.12 16.58
C GLU A 162 -0.71 -9.78 16.48
N SER A 163 -1.56 -9.60 15.46
CA SER A 163 -2.32 -8.36 15.25
C SER A 163 -3.24 -8.03 16.42
N TYR A 164 -3.90 -9.03 17.00
CA TYR A 164 -4.78 -8.82 18.15
C TYR A 164 -4.05 -8.28 19.38
N LYS A 165 -2.74 -8.56 19.50
CA LYS A 165 -1.90 -8.02 20.58
C LYS A 165 -1.32 -6.65 20.22
N LYS A 166 -0.88 -6.46 18.98
CA LYS A 166 -0.06 -5.31 18.57
C LYS A 166 -0.81 -4.18 17.87
N VAL A 167 -2.00 -4.45 17.35
CA VAL A 167 -2.75 -3.49 16.50
C VAL A 167 -4.13 -3.19 17.07
N PHE A 168 -4.89 -4.23 17.43
CA PHE A 168 -6.28 -4.07 17.88
C PHE A 168 -6.42 -3.24 19.17
N PRO A 169 -5.46 -3.23 20.11
CA PRO A 169 -5.50 -2.30 21.25
C PRO A 169 -5.52 -0.82 20.84
N HIS A 170 -4.80 -0.44 19.78
CA HIS A 170 -4.81 0.93 19.26
C HIS A 170 -6.20 1.31 18.73
N ILE A 171 -6.81 0.42 17.92
CA ILE A 171 -8.15 0.61 17.35
C ILE A 171 -9.19 0.76 18.48
N THR A 172 -9.21 -0.18 19.43
CA THR A 172 -10.19 -0.16 20.52
C THR A 172 -9.99 1.00 21.48
N SER A 173 -8.74 1.41 21.74
CA SER A 173 -8.42 2.62 22.50
C SER A 173 -8.99 3.86 21.81
N HIS A 174 -8.74 4.02 20.51
CA HIS A 174 -9.23 5.17 19.75
C HIS A 174 -10.76 5.25 19.71
N ILE A 175 -11.45 4.13 19.47
CA ILE A 175 -12.92 4.08 19.51
C ILE A 175 -13.45 4.56 20.87
N ARG A 176 -12.89 4.03 21.97
CA ARG A 176 -13.30 4.43 23.33
C ARG A 176 -13.05 5.91 23.60
N SER A 177 -11.92 6.44 23.13
CA SER A 177 -11.60 7.87 23.25
C SER A 177 -12.59 8.72 22.44
N ALA A 178 -12.87 8.35 21.19
CA ALA A 178 -13.81 9.06 20.32
C ALA A 178 -15.25 9.07 20.87
N GLU A 179 -15.71 7.96 21.46
CA GLU A 179 -17.03 7.88 22.12
C GLU A 179 -17.15 8.82 23.33
N ARG A 180 -16.11 8.86 24.18
CA ARG A 180 -16.07 9.77 25.34
C ARG A 180 -16.05 11.22 24.91
N GLU A 181 -15.29 11.52 23.86
CA GLU A 181 -15.19 12.86 23.30
C GLU A 181 -16.50 13.32 22.67
N ASN A 182 -17.22 12.45 21.95
CA ASN A 182 -18.57 12.75 21.45
C ASN A 182 -19.57 13.02 22.59
N GLY A 183 -19.39 12.41 23.76
CA GLY A 183 -20.13 12.75 24.97
C GLY A 183 -19.78 14.12 25.57
N ALA A 184 -18.56 14.62 25.30
CA ALA A 184 -18.04 15.90 25.81
C ALA A 184 -18.17 17.08 24.82
N ILE A 185 -18.49 16.83 23.54
CA ILE A 185 -18.73 17.86 22.52
C ILE A 185 -19.96 18.76 22.84
N SER A 186 -20.75 18.45 23.87
CA SER A 186 -21.79 19.37 24.37
C SER A 186 -21.27 20.54 25.23
N VAL A 187 -19.99 20.58 25.64
CA VAL A 187 -19.47 21.64 26.52
C VAL A 187 -18.08 22.12 26.09
N GLY A 188 -18.04 23.21 25.32
CA GLY A 188 -16.88 24.10 25.22
C GLY A 188 -15.89 23.78 24.10
N GLY A 189 -15.74 24.74 23.18
CA GLY A 189 -14.76 24.68 22.08
C GLY A 189 -13.34 24.43 22.59
N ARG A 190 -12.71 23.36 22.10
CA ARG A 190 -11.35 23.01 22.50
C ARG A 190 -10.34 23.89 21.77
N LYS A 191 -9.54 24.63 22.56
CA LYS A 191 -8.24 25.17 22.16
C LYS A 191 -7.24 24.02 22.15
N TYR A 192 -6.89 23.52 20.97
CA TYR A 192 -5.64 22.75 20.83
C TYR A 192 -4.49 23.76 20.71
N SER A 193 -3.44 23.56 21.52
CA SER A 193 -2.31 24.50 21.62
C SER A 193 -1.48 24.48 20.34
N ILE A 194 -0.89 25.64 20.03
CA ILE A 194 0.01 25.89 18.90
C ILE A 194 1.19 24.89 18.86
N GLU A 195 1.51 24.25 19.99
CA GLU A 195 2.55 23.22 20.09
C GLU A 195 2.23 21.94 19.29
N ALA A 196 0.96 21.64 19.02
CA ALA A 196 0.58 20.51 18.14
C ALA A 196 0.81 20.77 16.65
N MET A 197 1.22 22.00 16.28
CA MET A 197 1.56 22.41 14.91
C MET A 197 3.08 22.46 14.66
N ASP A 198 3.91 22.06 15.63
CA ASP A 198 5.32 21.85 15.35
C ASP A 198 5.42 20.54 14.55
N TRP A 199 5.78 20.66 13.27
CA TRP A 199 5.91 19.53 12.37
C TRP A 199 7.15 18.73 12.79
N GLU A 200 6.99 17.75 13.68
CA GLU A 200 8.05 16.77 13.94
C GLU A 200 8.35 15.99 12.65
N ASP A 201 9.64 15.87 12.31
CA ASP A 201 10.11 15.05 11.19
C ASP A 201 9.64 13.58 11.38
N ASP A 202 9.22 12.90 10.30
CA ASP A 202 8.80 11.50 10.41
C ASP A 202 10.03 10.63 10.73
N PRO A 203 10.11 9.95 11.89
CA PRO A 203 11.25 9.08 12.21
C PRO A 203 11.38 7.89 11.23
N TYR A 204 10.37 7.68 10.38
CA TYR A 204 10.32 6.68 9.31
C TYR A 204 10.56 7.25 7.91
N GLU A 205 11.01 8.50 7.79
CA GLU A 205 11.36 9.11 6.50
C GLU A 205 12.51 8.33 5.84
N GLN A 206 12.16 7.41 4.93
CA GLN A 206 13.13 6.80 4.04
C GLN A 206 13.44 7.82 2.97
N TYR A 207 14.65 8.39 2.98
CA TYR A 207 15.15 9.26 1.92
C TYR A 207 14.79 8.70 0.54
N GLY A 208 13.80 9.30 -0.12
CA GLY A 208 13.29 8.93 -1.45
C GLY A 208 14.25 9.27 -2.59
N GLY A 209 15.56 9.26 -2.32
CA GLY A 209 16.58 9.35 -3.35
C GLY A 209 16.70 7.99 -4.01
N PHE A 210 16.35 7.90 -5.29
CA PHE A 210 16.85 6.86 -6.20
C PHE A 210 18.37 7.06 -6.35
N SER A 211 19.13 6.85 -5.28
CA SER A 211 20.57 6.77 -5.35
C SER A 211 20.88 5.43 -5.99
N THR A 212 21.02 5.42 -7.31
CA THR A 212 21.79 4.34 -7.91
C THR A 212 23.15 4.38 -7.22
N TRP A 213 23.49 3.31 -6.49
CA TRP A 213 24.85 3.11 -5.96
C TRP A 213 25.94 3.22 -7.05
N PHE A 214 25.52 3.18 -8.31
CA PHE A 214 26.33 3.37 -9.49
C PHE A 214 26.18 4.79 -10.01
N SER A 215 27.33 5.44 -10.27
CA SER A 215 27.39 6.67 -11.05
C SER A 215 26.60 6.53 -12.36
N PRO A 216 25.89 7.57 -12.83
CA PRO A 216 25.18 7.56 -14.12
C PRO A 216 26.05 7.05 -15.28
N CYS A 217 27.36 7.28 -15.22
CA CYS A 217 28.32 6.79 -16.22
C CYS A 217 28.40 5.26 -16.27
N VAL A 218 28.30 4.59 -15.12
CA VAL A 218 28.35 3.11 -15.02
C VAL A 218 27.07 2.50 -15.59
N VAL A 219 25.92 3.12 -15.35
CA VAL A 219 24.63 2.67 -15.90
C VAL A 219 24.63 2.81 -17.43
N ILE A 220 25.14 3.93 -17.96
CA ILE A 220 25.30 4.14 -19.41
C ILE A 220 26.26 3.12 -20.00
N LEU A 221 27.40 2.84 -19.37
CA LEU A 221 28.36 1.83 -19.83
C LEU A 221 27.76 0.43 -19.86
N LEU A 222 27.03 0.02 -18.82
CA LEU A 222 26.35 -1.27 -18.78
C LEU A 222 25.27 -1.39 -19.85
N PHE A 223 24.52 -0.31 -20.12
CA PHE A 223 23.54 -0.27 -21.21
C PHE A 223 24.22 -0.38 -22.57
N LEU A 224 25.30 0.35 -22.81
CA LEU A 224 26.07 0.28 -24.06
C LEU A 224 26.70 -1.11 -24.28
N MET A 225 27.21 -1.73 -23.21
CA MET A 225 27.73 -3.10 -23.26
C MET A 225 26.62 -4.10 -23.62
N LEU A 226 25.43 -3.96 -23.03
CA LEU A 226 24.28 -4.82 -23.34
C LEU A 226 23.86 -4.66 -24.81
N VAL A 227 23.79 -3.42 -25.31
CA VAL A 227 23.46 -3.13 -26.72
C VAL A 227 24.52 -3.71 -27.66
N ALA A 228 25.82 -3.56 -27.35
CA ALA A 228 26.90 -4.13 -28.15
C ALA A 228 26.84 -5.67 -28.17
N LEU A 229 26.48 -6.30 -27.05
CA LEU A 229 26.34 -7.75 -26.94
C LEU A 229 25.12 -8.27 -27.72
N CYS A 230 24.01 -7.52 -27.73
CA CYS A 230 22.89 -7.82 -28.60
C CYS A 230 23.26 -7.67 -30.08
N LEU A 231 23.94 -6.59 -30.46
CA LEU A 231 24.35 -6.35 -31.85
C LEU A 231 25.38 -7.38 -32.35
N SER A 232 26.27 -7.87 -31.48
CA SER A 232 27.21 -8.94 -31.86
C SER A 232 26.52 -10.28 -32.08
N MET A 233 25.42 -10.56 -31.37
CA MET A 233 24.59 -11.74 -31.62
C MET A 233 23.78 -11.64 -32.93
N PHE A 234 23.52 -10.44 -33.45
CA PHE A 234 22.82 -10.24 -34.74
C PHE A 234 23.77 -10.18 -35.95
N ASN A 235 25.07 -9.97 -35.76
CA ASN A 235 26.08 -9.98 -36.82
C ASN A 235 26.68 -11.38 -37.11
N VAL A 236 26.09 -12.44 -36.56
CA VAL A 236 26.41 -13.84 -36.87
C VAL A 236 25.23 -14.47 -37.59
N PHE A 237 24.90 -13.95 -38.78
CA PHE A 237 24.15 -14.61 -39.85
C PHE A 237 24.56 -14.01 -41.20
#